data_AF-A0A951EB23-F1
#
_entry.id   AF-A0A951EB23-F1
#
_cell.length_a   1.000
_cell.length_b   1.000
_cell.length_c   1.000
_cell.angle_alpha   90.00
_cell.angle_beta   90.00
_cell.angle_gamma   90.00
#
_symmetry.space_group_name_H-M   'P 1'
#
loop_
_entity.id
_entity.type
_entity.pdbx_description
1 polymer ?
#
loop_
_entity_poly.entity_id
_entity_poly.type
_entity_poly.pdbx_seq_one_letter_code
_entity_poly.pdbx_strand_id
1 'polypeptide(L)'
;SGNLAGDMFANVTAEATGRTLAVRLYNAAHDSGMKDMLSFLIARDTMHQQQWLAVIEEIGGASGLPIPNSFPQEAERREWSYVYLGSSATGEPPPQGRWTSGPSLDGRGEFSVRQNQPMGEEPVLGPAREGSGAQAEQIGPKA
;
A
#
# COMPACT_ATOMS: atom_id res chain seq x y z
N SER A 1 12.07 4.27 7.40
CA SER A 1 12.22 2.81 7.32
C SER A 1 13.68 2.37 7.22
N GLY A 2 14.59 3.24 6.76
CA GLY A 2 15.97 2.87 6.45
C GLY A 2 16.17 2.51 4.98
N ASN A 3 15.09 2.49 4.18
CA ASN A 3 15.13 2.40 2.73
C ASN A 3 14.76 3.76 2.14
N LEU A 4 15.70 4.41 1.44
CA LEU A 4 15.52 5.75 0.88
C LEU A 4 14.29 5.83 -0.04
N ALA A 5 14.15 4.91 -1.00
CA ALA A 5 13.08 4.94 -1.98
C ALA A 5 11.71 4.78 -1.31
N GLY A 6 11.58 3.82 -0.38
CA GLY A 6 10.37 3.63 0.41
C GLY A 6 10.02 4.85 1.26
N ASP A 7 11.03 5.49 1.85
CA ASP A 7 10.84 6.68 2.68
C ASP A 7 10.42 7.91 1.83
N MET A 8 10.87 8.02 0.58
CA MET A 8 10.39 9.10 -0.31
C MET A 8 8.92 8.94 -0.71
N PHE A 9 8.43 7.71 -0.96
CA PHE A 9 7.00 7.47 -1.16
C PHE A 9 6.18 7.83 0.09
N ALA A 10 6.70 7.54 1.27
CA ALA A 10 6.08 7.98 2.53
C ALA A 10 6.06 9.50 2.66
N ASN A 11 7.13 10.21 2.28
CA ASN A 11 7.18 11.67 2.28
C ASN A 11 6.17 12.28 1.29
N VAL A 12 6.04 11.73 0.07
CA VAL A 12 5.00 12.16 -0.89
C VAL A 12 3.60 12.01 -0.28
N THR A 13 3.34 10.90 0.42
CA THR A 13 2.07 10.66 1.11
C THR A 13 1.85 11.69 2.23
N ALA A 14 2.88 11.99 3.03
CA ALA A 14 2.79 12.96 4.11
C ALA A 14 2.46 14.37 3.58
N GLU A 15 3.14 14.83 2.53
CA GLU A 15 2.90 16.16 1.94
C GLU A 15 1.56 16.24 1.19
N ALA A 16 1.11 15.17 0.53
CA ALA A 16 -0.18 15.13 -0.15
C ALA A 16 -1.37 15.17 0.83
N THR A 17 -1.27 14.39 1.92
CA THR A 17 -2.32 14.35 2.94
C THR A 17 -2.27 15.58 3.84
N GLY A 18 -1.07 16.05 4.22
CA GLY A 18 -0.85 17.31 4.92
C GLY A 18 -1.47 18.50 4.18
N ARG A 19 -1.20 18.63 2.88
CA ARG A 19 -1.80 19.67 2.04
C ARG A 19 -3.32 19.60 2.01
N THR A 20 -3.89 18.40 1.95
CA THR A 20 -5.35 18.20 1.99
C THR A 20 -5.94 18.74 3.29
N LEU A 21 -5.28 18.49 4.43
CA LEU A 21 -5.71 19.01 5.73
C LEU A 21 -5.52 20.53 5.83
N ALA A 22 -4.39 21.06 5.36
CA ALA A 22 -4.13 22.50 5.34
C ALA A 22 -5.18 23.26 4.51
N VAL A 23 -5.58 22.73 3.35
CA VAL A 23 -6.67 23.30 2.54
C VAL A 23 -8.02 23.27 3.28
N ARG A 24 -8.33 22.17 3.98
CA ARG A 24 -9.56 22.10 4.80
C ARG A 24 -9.55 23.13 5.93
N LEU A 25 -8.42 23.28 6.62
CA LEU A 25 -8.25 24.29 7.68
C LEU A 25 -8.36 25.71 7.11
N TYR A 26 -7.78 25.98 5.93
CA TYR A 26 -7.90 27.28 5.27
C TYR A 26 -9.35 27.65 5.00
N ASN A 27 -10.15 26.69 4.53
CA ASN A 27 -11.58 26.88 4.27
C ASN A 27 -12.41 27.04 5.56
N ALA A 28 -11.97 26.43 6.66
CA ALA A 28 -12.63 26.55 7.97
C ALA A 28 -12.21 27.79 8.77
N ALA A 29 -11.08 28.43 8.41
CA ALA A 29 -10.59 29.62 9.09
C ALA A 29 -11.41 30.87 8.74
N HIS A 30 -11.53 31.78 9.71
CA HIS A 30 -12.26 33.04 9.55
C HIS A 30 -11.39 34.29 9.63
N ASP A 31 -10.25 34.25 10.34
CA ASP A 31 -9.32 35.37 10.42
C ASP A 31 -8.30 35.38 9.27
N SER A 32 -7.85 36.58 8.90
CA SER A 32 -6.92 36.78 7.79
C SER A 32 -5.50 36.28 8.07
N GLY A 33 -5.06 36.27 9.33
CA GLY A 33 -3.72 35.82 9.70
C GLY A 33 -3.54 34.31 9.53
N MET A 34 -4.49 33.51 10.00
CA MET A 34 -4.50 32.06 9.78
C MET A 34 -4.58 31.71 8.30
N LYS A 35 -5.39 32.44 7.53
CA LYS A 35 -5.48 32.24 6.07
C LYS A 35 -4.16 32.54 5.38
N ASP A 36 -3.50 33.63 5.73
CA ASP A 36 -2.18 33.98 5.19
C ASP A 36 -1.14 32.88 5.48
N MET A 37 -1.01 32.47 6.75
CA MET A 37 -0.11 31.38 7.15
C MET A 37 -0.42 30.08 6.40
N LEU A 38 -1.68 29.65 6.38
CA LEU A 38 -2.07 28.39 5.73
C LEU A 38 -1.86 28.46 4.21
N SER A 39 -2.08 29.61 3.58
CA SER A 39 -1.81 29.78 2.15
C SER A 39 -0.33 29.60 1.82
N PHE A 40 0.56 30.08 2.69
CA PHE A 40 1.99 29.85 2.57
C PHE A 40 2.34 28.36 2.74
N LEU A 41 1.81 27.69 3.77
CA LEU A 41 2.08 26.27 4.01
C LEU A 41 1.59 25.40 2.84
N ILE A 42 0.39 25.66 2.32
CA ILE A 42 -0.16 24.98 1.13
C ILE A 42 0.77 25.11 -0.09
N ALA A 43 1.40 26.29 -0.26
CA ALA A 43 2.37 26.51 -1.32
C ALA A 43 3.70 25.76 -1.07
N ARG A 44 4.14 25.66 0.19
CA ARG A 44 5.31 24.87 0.57
C ARG A 44 5.10 23.38 0.31
N ASP A 45 3.94 22.84 0.67
CA ASP A 45 3.58 21.44 0.40
C ASP A 45 3.62 21.14 -1.11
N THR A 46 3.21 22.09 -1.96
CA THR A 46 3.35 21.95 -3.42
C THR A 46 4.80 21.76 -3.83
N MET A 47 5.75 22.52 -3.27
CA MET A 47 7.16 22.34 -3.58
C MET A 47 7.73 21.03 -2.99
N HIS A 48 7.35 20.67 -1.76
CA HIS A 48 7.85 19.46 -1.12
C HIS A 48 7.39 18.19 -1.85
N GLN A 49 6.14 18.13 -2.31
CA GLN A 49 5.67 17.04 -3.18
C GLN A 49 6.56 16.88 -4.41
N GLN A 50 6.89 17.99 -5.09
CA GLN A 50 7.76 17.98 -6.26
C GLN A 50 9.19 17.52 -5.90
N GLN A 51 9.73 18.00 -4.77
CA GLN A 51 11.07 17.62 -4.32
C GLN A 51 11.17 16.10 -4.09
N TRP A 52 10.20 15.50 -3.41
CA TRP A 52 10.22 14.05 -3.14
C TRP A 52 10.00 13.22 -4.40
N LEU A 53 9.13 13.68 -5.31
CA LEU A 53 8.94 13.04 -6.61
C LEU A 53 10.21 13.12 -7.49
N ALA A 54 10.94 14.24 -7.45
CA ALA A 54 12.22 14.37 -8.15
C ALA A 54 13.26 13.38 -7.63
N VAL A 55 13.36 13.19 -6.29
CA VAL A 55 14.24 12.16 -5.73
C VAL A 55 13.82 10.76 -6.17
N ILE A 56 12.51 10.47 -6.20
CA ILE A 56 11.99 9.18 -6.71
C ILE A 56 12.38 8.97 -8.17
N GLU A 57 12.30 10.01 -9.00
CA GLU A 57 12.72 9.97 -10.41
C GLU A 57 14.23 9.69 -10.54
N GLU A 58 15.07 10.42 -9.80
CA GLU A 58 16.53 10.27 -9.82
C GLU A 58 17.00 8.87 -9.42
N ILE A 59 16.30 8.21 -8.49
CA ILE A 59 16.64 6.84 -8.04
C ILE A 59 16.01 5.74 -8.90
N GLY A 60 15.46 6.09 -10.07
CA GLY A 60 14.98 5.16 -11.09
C GLY A 60 13.47 5.14 -11.30
N GLY A 61 12.70 5.93 -10.55
CA GLY A 61 11.25 6.04 -10.69
C GLY A 61 10.55 4.67 -10.72
N ALA A 62 9.67 4.47 -11.69
CA ALA A 62 8.95 3.21 -11.85
C ALA A 62 9.87 2.02 -12.18
N SER A 63 10.98 2.24 -12.90
CA SER A 63 11.93 1.17 -13.23
C SER A 63 12.70 0.63 -12.01
N GLY A 64 12.74 1.42 -10.93
CA GLY A 64 13.33 1.05 -9.65
C GLY A 64 12.50 0.06 -8.82
N LEU A 65 11.24 -0.19 -9.19
CA LEU A 65 10.36 -1.12 -8.51
C LEU A 65 10.75 -2.60 -8.78
N PRO A 66 10.40 -3.54 -7.87
CA PRO A 66 9.78 -3.32 -6.56
C PRO A 66 10.74 -2.66 -5.56
N ILE A 67 10.23 -2.09 -4.46
CA ILE A 67 11.08 -1.50 -3.42
C ILE A 67 10.90 -2.31 -2.12
N PRO A 68 11.97 -2.91 -1.56
CA PRO A 68 13.33 -2.97 -2.08
C PRO A 68 13.45 -3.89 -3.31
N ASN A 69 14.33 -3.54 -4.26
CA ASN A 69 14.63 -4.36 -5.45
C ASN A 69 15.82 -5.31 -5.24
N SER A 70 16.38 -5.36 -4.02
CA SER A 70 17.50 -6.23 -3.65
C SER A 70 17.08 -7.64 -3.24
N PHE A 71 15.78 -7.91 -3.08
CA PHE A 71 15.29 -9.26 -2.85
C PHE A 71 15.38 -10.08 -4.14
N PRO A 72 15.89 -11.32 -4.12
CA PRO A 72 16.00 -12.13 -5.34
C PRO A 72 14.64 -12.44 -5.96
N GLN A 73 14.44 -12.05 -7.22
CA GLN A 73 13.14 -12.23 -7.89
C GLN A 73 12.80 -13.70 -8.13
N GLU A 74 13.80 -14.58 -8.20
CA GLU A 74 13.61 -16.03 -8.24
C GLU A 74 13.06 -16.63 -6.94
N ALA A 75 13.24 -15.94 -5.81
CA ALA A 75 12.66 -16.33 -4.52
C ALA A 75 11.23 -15.78 -4.33
N GLU A 76 10.82 -14.80 -5.14
CA GLU A 76 9.47 -14.27 -5.16
C GLU A 76 8.50 -15.28 -5.80
N ARG A 77 7.26 -15.35 -5.30
CA ARG A 77 6.19 -16.10 -5.97
C ARG A 77 5.69 -15.34 -7.21
N ARG A 78 6.51 -15.34 -8.27
CA ARG A 78 6.32 -14.53 -9.49
C ARG A 78 4.98 -14.70 -10.20
N GLU A 79 4.31 -15.82 -9.99
CA GLU A 79 2.97 -16.08 -10.50
C GLU A 79 1.90 -15.10 -9.95
N TRP A 80 2.20 -14.37 -8.86
CA TRP A 80 1.30 -13.43 -8.20
C TRP A 80 1.74 -11.96 -8.30
N SER A 81 3.00 -11.68 -8.64
CA SER A 81 3.59 -10.33 -8.57
C SER A 81 2.87 -9.26 -9.40
N TYR A 82 2.22 -9.67 -10.50
CA TYR A 82 1.52 -8.79 -11.43
C TYR A 82 0.06 -9.21 -11.66
N VAL A 83 -0.53 -9.96 -10.73
CA VAL A 83 -1.93 -10.39 -10.79
C VAL A 83 -2.77 -9.57 -9.82
N TYR A 84 -3.75 -8.83 -10.33
CA TYR A 84 -4.79 -8.26 -9.49
C TYR A 84 -5.80 -9.34 -9.08
N LEU A 85 -5.94 -9.57 -7.78
CA LEU A 85 -6.87 -10.55 -7.22
C LEU A 85 -8.21 -9.91 -6.87
N GLY A 86 -9.24 -10.25 -7.64
CA GLY A 86 -10.63 -9.87 -7.35
C GLY A 86 -11.12 -10.51 -6.06
N SER A 87 -11.40 -9.70 -5.04
CA SER A 87 -11.80 -10.18 -3.71
C SER A 87 -13.29 -9.95 -3.40
N SER A 88 -14.11 -9.64 -4.40
CA SER A 88 -15.55 -9.49 -4.20
C SER A 88 -16.19 -10.80 -3.75
N ALA A 89 -16.92 -10.76 -2.63
CA ALA A 89 -17.66 -11.89 -2.10
C ALA A 89 -18.86 -12.30 -3.00
N THR A 90 -19.38 -11.36 -3.81
CA THR A 90 -20.49 -11.60 -4.74
C THR A 90 -20.02 -12.14 -6.10
N GLY A 91 -18.70 -12.28 -6.29
CA GLY A 91 -18.11 -12.71 -7.57
C GLY A 91 -18.12 -11.63 -8.65
N GLU A 92 -18.38 -10.37 -8.27
CA GLU A 92 -18.28 -9.25 -9.20
C GLU A 92 -16.88 -9.17 -9.81
N PRO A 93 -16.77 -9.04 -11.15
CA PRO A 93 -15.49 -8.95 -11.80
C PRO A 93 -14.75 -7.69 -11.33
N PRO A 94 -13.42 -7.75 -11.17
CA PRO A 94 -12.63 -6.59 -10.86
C PRO A 94 -12.86 -5.41 -11.81
N PRO A 95 -12.90 -4.17 -11.29
CA PRO A 95 -13.02 -2.99 -12.14
C PRO A 95 -11.83 -2.93 -13.10
N GLN A 96 -12.11 -2.54 -14.34
CA GLN A 96 -11.06 -2.36 -15.34
C GLN A 96 -10.24 -1.11 -15.02
N GLY A 97 -8.93 -1.23 -15.07
CA GLY A 97 -7.99 -0.14 -14.82
C GLY A 97 -6.62 -0.39 -15.44
N ARG A 98 -5.72 0.59 -15.38
CA ARG A 98 -4.36 0.43 -15.93
C ARG A 98 -3.58 -0.72 -15.26
N TRP A 99 -3.96 -1.07 -14.04
CA TRP A 99 -3.38 -2.16 -13.24
C TRP A 99 -4.02 -3.54 -13.49
N THR A 100 -5.00 -3.66 -14.37
CA THR A 100 -5.66 -4.94 -14.67
C THR A 100 -5.21 -5.58 -15.99
N SER A 101 -4.51 -4.83 -16.84
CA SER A 101 -4.01 -5.33 -18.13
C SER A 101 -2.81 -4.53 -18.65
N GLY A 102 -2.04 -5.15 -19.54
CA GLY A 102 -0.89 -4.55 -20.22
C GLY A 102 0.38 -4.50 -19.36
N PRO A 103 1.47 -3.91 -19.88
CA PRO A 103 2.77 -3.99 -19.24
C PRO A 103 2.76 -3.41 -17.83
N SER A 104 3.50 -4.01 -16.91
CA SER A 104 3.69 -3.48 -15.56
C SER A 104 4.44 -2.15 -15.60
N LEU A 105 4.28 -1.32 -14.56
CA LEU A 105 4.92 0.00 -14.50
C LEU A 105 6.46 -0.09 -14.45
N ASP A 106 6.98 -1.18 -13.90
CA ASP A 106 8.41 -1.47 -13.83
C ASP A 106 8.94 -2.19 -15.09
N GLY A 107 8.07 -2.53 -16.04
CA GLY A 107 8.41 -3.24 -17.27
C GLY A 107 8.85 -4.69 -17.08
N ARG A 108 8.65 -5.28 -15.90
CA ARG A 108 9.13 -6.64 -15.56
C ARG A 108 8.08 -7.74 -15.74
N GLY A 109 6.84 -7.38 -16.07
CA GLY A 109 5.74 -8.32 -16.30
C GLY A 109 4.55 -7.69 -17.03
N GLU A 110 3.47 -8.45 -17.12
CA GLU A 110 2.18 -8.01 -17.67
C GLU A 110 1.13 -8.10 -16.58
N PHE A 111 0.34 -7.05 -16.41
CA PHE A 111 -0.79 -7.08 -15.50
C PHE A 111 -1.86 -8.04 -16.01
N SER A 112 -2.45 -8.78 -15.09
CA SER A 112 -3.60 -9.65 -15.37
C SER A 112 -4.54 -9.67 -14.18
N VAL A 113 -5.73 -10.24 -14.36
CA VAL A 113 -6.76 -10.35 -13.33
C VAL A 113 -7.07 -11.81 -13.08
N ARG A 114 -7.25 -12.17 -11.81
CA ARG A 114 -7.88 -13.44 -11.41
C ARG A 114 -8.92 -13.18 -10.33
N GLN A 115 -10.05 -13.88 -10.40
CA GLN A 115 -10.97 -13.91 -9.26
C GLN A 115 -10.32 -14.74 -8.15
N ASN A 116 -10.23 -14.16 -6.95
CA ASN A 116 -9.62 -14.84 -5.82
C ASN A 116 -10.49 -16.03 -5.40
N GLN A 117 -9.85 -17.15 -5.08
CA GLN A 117 -10.48 -18.35 -4.54
C GLN A 117 -9.62 -18.86 -3.38
N PRO A 118 -10.21 -19.50 -2.35
CA PRO A 118 -9.43 -20.15 -1.32
C PRO A 118 -8.54 -21.24 -1.93
N MET A 119 -7.23 -21.08 -1.82
CA MET A 119 -6.23 -22.05 -2.30
C MET A 119 -5.53 -22.81 -1.17
N GLY A 120 -5.78 -22.42 0.09
CA GLY A 120 -5.26 -23.10 1.27
C GLY A 120 -6.18 -24.23 1.73
N GLU A 121 -5.63 -25.12 2.54
CA GLU A 121 -6.40 -26.13 3.26
C GLU A 121 -7.18 -25.51 4.42
N GLU A 122 -8.21 -26.22 4.90
CA GLU A 122 -8.89 -25.83 6.13
C GLU A 122 -7.93 -25.98 7.33
N PRO A 123 -7.64 -24.91 8.08
CA PRO A 123 -6.66 -24.99 9.15
C PRO A 123 -7.20 -25.81 10.32
N VAL A 124 -6.60 -26.98 10.55
CA VAL A 124 -6.87 -27.81 11.73
C VAL A 124 -5.93 -27.40 12.86
N LEU A 125 -6.35 -26.45 13.68
CA LEU A 125 -5.59 -26.04 14.85
C LEU A 125 -5.60 -27.14 15.92
N GLY A 126 -4.44 -27.33 16.55
CA GLY A 126 -4.29 -28.16 17.74
C GLY A 126 -5.07 -27.60 18.92
N PRO A 127 -5.33 -28.42 19.95
CA PRO A 127 -6.01 -27.96 21.15
C PRO A 127 -5.20 -26.91 21.91
N ALA A 128 -5.89 -26.11 22.71
CA ALA A 128 -5.28 -25.13 23.58
C ALA A 128 -4.40 -25.82 24.63
N ARG A 129 -3.27 -25.17 24.97
CA ARG A 129 -2.37 -25.65 26.01
C ARG A 129 -3.10 -25.73 27.35
N GLU A 130 -2.80 -26.74 28.15
CA GLU A 130 -3.26 -26.78 29.55
C GLU A 130 -2.82 -25.54 30.34
N GLY A 131 -3.72 -25.04 31.18
CA GLY A 131 -3.50 -23.83 31.98
C GLY A 131 -3.46 -22.52 31.17
N SER A 132 -3.90 -22.54 29.90
CA SER A 132 -4.04 -21.33 29.08
C SER A 132 -5.26 -20.47 29.44
N GLY A 133 -6.21 -21.01 30.22
CA GLY A 133 -7.47 -20.34 30.51
C GLY A 133 -8.48 -20.38 29.35
N ALA A 134 -8.25 -21.22 28.34
CA ALA A 134 -9.23 -21.48 27.28
C ALA A 134 -10.48 -22.20 27.82
N GLN A 135 -11.54 -22.22 27.01
CA GLN A 135 -12.75 -23.00 27.31
C GLN A 135 -12.40 -24.47 27.49
N ALA A 136 -13.11 -25.17 28.37
CA ALA A 136 -12.82 -26.56 28.72
C ALA A 136 -12.85 -27.49 27.49
N GLU A 137 -13.76 -27.22 26.54
CA GLU A 137 -13.94 -27.95 25.28
C GLU A 137 -12.77 -27.77 24.30
N GLN A 138 -11.86 -26.84 24.57
CA GLN A 138 -10.73 -26.50 23.72
C GLN A 138 -9.40 -26.98 24.30
N ILE A 139 -9.37 -27.56 25.49
CA ILE A 139 -8.14 -28.02 26.18
C ILE A 139 -8.02 -29.55 26.07
N GLY A 140 -6.82 -30.05 25.76
CA GLY A 140 -6.53 -31.49 25.72
C GLY A 140 -6.68 -32.14 24.32
N PRO A 141 -6.24 -33.39 24.13
CA PRO A 141 -6.25 -34.03 22.80
C PRO A 141 -7.67 -34.12 22.22
N LYS A 142 -7.84 -33.68 20.96
CA LYS A 142 -9.10 -33.93 20.21
C LYS A 142 -9.30 -35.45 20.11
N ALA A 143 -10.44 -35.93 20.62
CA ALA A 143 -10.86 -37.34 20.50
C ALA A 143 -11.13 -37.74 19.05
#